data_AF-A0A7D9L8N5-F1
#
_entry.id   AF-A0A7D9L8N5-F1
#
_cell.length_a   1.000
_cell.length_b   1.000
_cell.length_c   1.000
_cell.angle_alpha   90.00
_cell.angle_beta   90.00
_cell.angle_gamma   90.00
#
_symmetry.space_group_name_H-M   'P 1'
#
loop_
_entity.id
_entity.type
_entity.pdbx_description
1 polymer ?
#
loop_
_entity_poly.entity_id
_entity_poly.type
_entity_poly.pdbx_seq_one_letter_code
_entity_poly.pdbx_strand_id
1 'polypeptide(L)'
;MLETNEQLEKAKNIRRAAKGKITRVIRTAKEIKDSYAALIVKYEEYAIFLNDEEIDEAETCLNECSNEYTQLSIVINDYIKLKTSQTKVKEEVSAASIEINNQPSTQPSSDNVFSSESQSTATGNTGEIDVPPITMPSKSLYVKHEKPILPTFYGDVRKYFIFKSDFQHAIEHYRSERDAIAFLRSSLGPEPAILIERITTDLKTAWKYLEHNYGDLRIISDTISADLEKFKPLQSHDDQPVIWSTLFQSRTSC
;
A
#
# COMPACT_ATOMS: atom_id res chain seq x y z
N MET A 1 39.98 7.28 33.96
CA MET A 1 39.33 5.96 34.17
C MET A 1 37.98 6.04 34.90
N LEU A 2 37.73 7.00 35.82
CA LEU A 2 36.42 7.12 36.48
C LEU A 2 35.29 7.58 35.52
N GLU A 3 35.53 8.63 34.72
CA GLU A 3 34.52 9.18 33.78
C GLU A 3 33.99 8.15 32.77
N THR A 4 34.85 7.26 32.27
CA THR A 4 34.45 6.21 31.31
C THR A 4 33.47 5.20 31.91
N ASN A 5 33.57 4.92 33.21
CA ASN A 5 32.65 4.01 33.89
C ASN A 5 31.29 4.69 34.17
N GLU A 6 31.31 5.97 34.52
CA GLU A 6 30.09 6.76 34.72
C GLU A 6 29.28 6.92 33.42
N GLN A 7 29.96 7.18 32.30
CA GLN A 7 29.32 7.24 30.97
C GLN A 7 28.72 5.87 30.56
N LEU A 8 29.39 4.77 30.88
CA LEU A 8 28.90 3.41 30.61
C LEU A 8 27.61 3.10 31.39
N GLU A 9 27.54 3.44 32.69
CA GLU A 9 26.32 3.23 33.49
C GLU A 9 25.17 4.15 33.05
N LYS A 10 25.45 5.41 32.70
CA LYS A 10 24.45 6.30 32.07
C LYS A 10 23.88 5.67 30.79
N ALA A 11 24.75 5.14 29.92
CA ALA A 11 24.33 4.47 28.68
C ALA A 11 23.51 3.20 28.93
N LYS A 12 23.87 2.36 29.91
CA LYS A 12 23.10 1.17 30.31
C LYS A 12 21.72 1.56 30.84
N ASN A 13 21.62 2.58 31.68
CA ASN A 13 20.35 3.01 32.27
C ASN A 13 19.39 3.56 31.20
N ILE A 14 19.89 4.33 30.24
CA ILE A 14 19.12 4.80 29.07
C ILE A 14 18.60 3.61 28.24
N ARG A 15 19.42 2.57 27.98
CA ARG A 15 18.99 1.36 27.28
C ARG A 15 17.88 0.61 28.04
N ARG A 16 17.99 0.46 29.36
CA ARG A 16 16.95 -0.15 30.22
C ARG A 16 15.65 0.64 30.20
N ALA A 17 15.72 1.97 30.34
CA ALA A 17 14.55 2.85 30.25
C ALA A 17 13.85 2.79 28.88
N ALA A 18 14.63 2.68 27.78
CA ALA A 18 14.08 2.50 26.45
C ALA A 18 13.39 1.13 26.26
N LYS A 19 14.02 0.03 26.71
CA LYS A 19 13.40 -1.32 26.69
C LYS A 19 12.10 -1.32 27.53
N GLY A 20 12.09 -0.69 28.70
CA GLY A 20 10.88 -0.56 29.53
C GLY A 20 9.73 0.23 28.88
N LYS A 21 10.02 1.22 28.02
CA LYS A 21 8.98 1.97 27.28
C LYS A 21 8.30 1.10 26.23
N ILE A 22 9.04 0.33 25.43
CA ILE A 22 8.42 -0.55 24.42
C ILE A 22 7.61 -1.69 25.06
N THR A 23 8.08 -2.29 26.17
CA THR A 23 7.29 -3.30 26.90
C THR A 23 5.94 -2.73 27.39
N ARG A 24 5.90 -1.46 27.82
CA ARG A 24 4.63 -0.79 28.19
C ARG A 24 3.72 -0.61 26.97
N VAL A 25 4.25 -0.15 25.83
CA VAL A 25 3.46 0.02 24.59
C VAL A 25 2.90 -1.31 24.09
N ILE A 26 3.69 -2.38 24.08
CA ILE A 26 3.23 -3.73 23.69
C ILE A 26 2.11 -4.23 24.61
N ARG A 27 2.23 -4.03 25.93
CA ARG A 27 1.18 -4.40 26.88
C ARG A 27 -0.11 -3.61 26.64
N THR A 28 -0.03 -2.30 26.52
CA THR A 28 -1.21 -1.45 26.28
C THR A 28 -1.84 -1.69 24.91
N ALA A 29 -1.04 -2.02 23.88
CA ALA A 29 -1.56 -2.49 22.60
C ALA A 29 -2.39 -3.77 22.72
N LYS A 30 -1.97 -4.72 23.57
CA LYS A 30 -2.77 -5.92 23.87
C LYS A 30 -4.04 -5.56 24.64
N GLU A 31 -3.95 -4.73 25.68
CA GLU A 31 -5.10 -4.25 26.46
C GLU A 31 -6.15 -3.60 25.56
N ILE A 32 -5.74 -2.74 24.62
CA ILE A 32 -6.61 -2.12 23.61
C ILE A 32 -7.26 -3.19 22.72
N LYS A 33 -6.49 -4.09 22.11
CA LYS A 33 -7.02 -5.16 21.25
C LYS A 33 -8.05 -6.05 21.98
N ASP A 34 -7.73 -6.48 23.20
CA ASP A 34 -8.60 -7.32 24.00
C ASP A 34 -9.90 -6.57 24.37
N SER A 35 -9.82 -5.26 24.66
CA SER A 35 -10.99 -4.41 24.94
C SER A 35 -11.88 -4.16 23.72
N TYR A 36 -11.29 -4.00 22.53
CA TYR A 36 -12.01 -3.81 21.28
C TYR A 36 -12.72 -5.10 20.83
N ALA A 37 -12.08 -6.26 21.00
CA ALA A 37 -12.74 -7.56 20.78
C ALA A 37 -13.95 -7.75 21.72
N ALA A 38 -13.85 -7.32 22.98
CA ALA A 38 -14.97 -7.35 23.93
C ALA A 38 -16.08 -6.34 23.59
N LEU A 39 -15.76 -5.22 22.93
CA LEU A 39 -16.75 -4.26 22.42
C LEU A 39 -17.59 -4.89 21.30
N ILE A 40 -16.96 -5.58 20.35
CA ILE A 40 -17.66 -6.27 19.25
C ILE A 40 -18.65 -7.31 19.78
N VAL A 41 -18.22 -8.19 20.70
CA VAL A 41 -19.12 -9.21 21.27
C VAL A 41 -20.33 -8.58 21.96
N LYS A 42 -20.12 -7.50 22.73
CA LYS A 42 -21.23 -6.77 23.36
C LYS A 42 -22.14 -6.06 22.36
N TYR A 43 -21.58 -5.60 21.24
CA TYR A 43 -22.37 -5.02 20.16
C TYR A 43 -23.27 -6.10 19.51
N GLU A 44 -22.72 -7.27 19.20
CA GLU A 44 -23.47 -8.42 18.66
C GLU A 44 -24.60 -8.85 19.61
N GLU A 45 -24.35 -8.89 20.92
CA GLU A 45 -25.37 -9.14 21.95
C GLU A 45 -26.44 -8.05 22.01
N TYR A 46 -26.06 -6.78 21.87
CA TYR A 46 -26.96 -5.63 21.97
C TYR A 46 -27.84 -5.43 20.73
N ALA A 47 -27.27 -5.61 19.54
CA ALA A 47 -27.94 -5.38 18.25
C ALA A 47 -29.20 -6.25 18.06
N ILE A 48 -29.26 -7.43 18.70
CA ILE A 48 -30.43 -8.33 18.67
C ILE A 48 -31.69 -7.68 19.27
N PHE A 49 -31.54 -6.66 20.15
CA PHE A 49 -32.64 -5.99 20.82
C PHE A 49 -33.06 -4.66 20.18
N LEU A 50 -32.35 -4.21 19.15
CA LEU A 50 -32.58 -2.94 18.47
C LEU A 50 -33.61 -3.07 17.35
N ASN A 51 -34.28 -1.96 17.02
CA ASN A 51 -35.04 -1.84 15.77
C ASN A 51 -34.16 -1.30 14.62
N ASP A 52 -34.64 -1.42 13.37
CA ASP A 52 -33.89 -1.04 12.17
C ASP A 52 -33.25 0.37 12.21
N GLU A 53 -33.95 1.38 12.77
CA GLU A 53 -33.43 2.76 12.89
C GLU A 53 -32.36 2.89 13.99
N GLU A 54 -32.51 2.14 15.10
CA GLU A 54 -31.51 2.09 16.17
C GLU A 54 -30.26 1.28 15.76
N ILE A 55 -30.40 0.30 14.88
CA ILE A 55 -29.27 -0.46 14.31
C ILE A 55 -28.40 0.46 13.45
N ASP A 56 -28.98 1.27 12.57
CA ASP A 56 -28.22 2.22 11.73
C ASP A 56 -27.37 3.20 12.57
N GLU A 57 -27.92 3.72 13.67
CA GLU A 57 -27.18 4.59 14.61
C GLU A 57 -26.07 3.80 15.35
N ALA A 58 -26.35 2.58 15.78
CA ALA A 58 -25.41 1.75 16.51
C ALA A 58 -24.25 1.25 15.61
N GLU A 59 -24.53 0.88 14.35
CA GLU A 59 -23.52 0.53 13.34
C GLU A 59 -22.63 1.72 13.03
N THR A 60 -23.20 2.93 12.92
CA THR A 60 -22.43 4.17 12.74
C THR A 60 -21.43 4.37 13.89
N CYS A 61 -21.87 4.21 15.14
CA CYS A 61 -21.00 4.32 16.32
C CYS A 61 -19.92 3.23 16.37
N LEU A 62 -20.26 1.98 16.04
CA LEU A 62 -19.29 0.89 15.98
C LEU A 62 -18.24 1.14 14.88
N ASN A 63 -18.65 1.67 13.72
CA ASN A 63 -17.75 1.98 12.61
C ASN A 63 -16.76 3.11 12.98
N GLU A 64 -17.20 4.13 13.71
CA GLU A 64 -16.30 5.15 14.26
C GLU A 64 -15.25 4.53 15.20
N CYS A 65 -15.69 3.69 16.15
CA CYS A 65 -14.78 2.95 17.05
C CYS A 65 -13.81 2.04 16.29
N SER A 66 -14.28 1.39 15.23
CA SER A 66 -13.49 0.51 14.35
C SER A 66 -12.39 1.27 13.62
N ASN A 67 -12.71 2.46 13.14
CA ASN A 67 -11.78 3.36 12.46
C ASN A 67 -10.70 3.88 13.43
N GLU A 68 -11.08 4.32 14.63
CA GLU A 68 -10.12 4.74 15.66
C GLU A 68 -9.18 3.61 16.08
N TYR A 69 -9.72 2.41 16.36
CA TYR A 69 -8.93 1.23 16.69
C TYR A 69 -7.94 0.87 15.57
N THR A 70 -8.37 0.97 14.30
CA THR A 70 -7.52 0.68 13.13
C THR A 70 -6.38 1.69 13.01
N GLN A 71 -6.66 2.99 13.09
CA GLN A 71 -5.64 4.05 13.05
C GLN A 71 -4.62 3.89 14.19
N LEU A 72 -5.10 3.65 15.42
CA LEU A 72 -4.25 3.43 16.59
C LEU A 72 -3.40 2.16 16.44
N SER A 73 -3.96 1.08 15.91
CA SER A 73 -3.25 -0.16 15.65
C SER A 73 -2.12 0.00 14.63
N ILE A 74 -2.31 0.80 13.58
CA ILE A 74 -1.25 1.12 12.60
C ILE A 74 -0.09 1.84 13.30
N VAL A 75 -0.37 2.94 14.00
CA VAL A 75 0.65 3.76 14.71
C VAL A 75 1.42 2.93 15.74
N ILE A 76 0.72 2.10 16.50
CA ILE A 76 1.33 1.18 17.48
C ILE A 76 2.25 0.16 16.79
N ASN A 77 1.78 -0.49 15.72
CA ASN A 77 2.55 -1.49 15.01
C ASN A 77 3.82 -0.90 14.38
N ASP A 78 3.74 0.29 13.78
CA ASP A 78 4.90 0.94 13.19
C ASP A 78 5.90 1.44 14.24
N TYR A 79 5.41 1.92 15.39
CA TYR A 79 6.28 2.19 16.55
C TYR A 79 7.02 0.95 17.03
N ILE A 80 6.31 -0.19 17.19
CA ILE A 80 6.89 -1.46 17.64
C ILE A 80 7.92 -1.97 16.62
N LYS A 81 7.60 -1.97 15.31
CA LYS A 81 8.54 -2.32 14.24
C LYS A 81 9.80 -1.45 14.30
N LEU A 82 9.65 -0.13 14.31
CA LEU A 82 10.77 0.83 14.33
C LEU A 82 11.69 0.60 15.54
N LYS A 83 11.12 0.42 16.73
CA LYS A 83 11.89 0.24 17.97
C LYS A 83 12.50 -1.15 18.12
N THR A 84 11.87 -2.18 17.56
CA THR A 84 12.44 -3.53 17.51
C THR A 84 13.64 -3.58 16.56
N SER A 85 13.53 -2.98 15.37
CA SER A 85 14.65 -2.84 14.42
C SER A 85 15.80 -2.00 14.98
N GLN A 86 15.52 -0.88 15.65
CA GLN A 86 16.53 -0.06 16.34
C GLN A 86 17.23 -0.81 17.50
N THR A 87 16.60 -1.85 18.06
CA THR A 87 17.20 -2.66 19.12
C THR A 87 18.20 -3.67 18.54
N LYS A 88 17.87 -4.36 17.45
CA LYS A 88 18.77 -5.32 16.77
C LYS A 88 20.08 -4.67 16.30
N VAL A 89 19.99 -3.55 15.57
CA VAL A 89 21.16 -2.84 15.01
C VAL A 89 22.14 -2.36 16.10
N LYS A 90 21.66 -2.13 17.34
CA LYS A 90 22.49 -1.65 18.45
C LYS A 90 23.10 -2.78 19.29
N GLU A 91 22.71 -4.03 19.07
CA GLU A 91 23.23 -5.21 19.77
C GLU A 91 24.44 -5.78 18.99
N GLU A 92 24.35 -5.88 17.66
CA GLU A 92 25.45 -6.28 16.75
C GLU A 92 26.66 -5.33 16.83
N VAL A 93 26.42 -4.00 16.83
CA VAL A 93 27.49 -2.99 16.95
C VAL A 93 28.19 -3.02 18.32
N SER A 94 27.60 -3.66 19.35
CA SER A 94 28.26 -3.90 20.64
C SER A 94 28.94 -5.26 20.79
N ALA A 95 28.73 -6.19 19.86
CA ALA A 95 29.45 -7.47 19.83
C ALA A 95 30.81 -7.35 19.13
N ALA A 96 30.94 -6.45 18.14
CA ALA A 96 32.13 -6.28 17.31
C ALA A 96 33.26 -5.41 17.92
N SER A 97 33.43 -5.38 19.25
CA SER A 97 34.40 -4.47 19.91
C SER A 97 35.19 -5.09 21.07
N ILE A 98 35.32 -6.41 21.12
CA ILE A 98 36.29 -7.10 21.99
C ILE A 98 37.01 -8.19 21.19
N GLU A 99 38.00 -7.81 20.40
CA GLU A 99 39.29 -8.53 20.36
C GLU A 99 40.40 -7.58 19.91
N ILE A 100 41.56 -7.64 20.58
CA ILE A 100 42.72 -6.78 20.36
C ILE A 100 43.92 -7.71 20.13
N ASN A 101 44.62 -7.64 18.99
CA ASN A 101 45.92 -6.94 18.88
C ASN A 101 46.73 -7.25 17.59
N ASN A 102 47.67 -6.33 17.30
CA ASN A 102 48.92 -6.49 16.54
C ASN A 102 48.94 -6.61 14.99
N GLN A 103 49.42 -5.50 14.40
CA GLN A 103 50.04 -5.28 13.07
C GLN A 103 51.34 -6.12 12.85
N PRO A 104 52.00 -6.14 11.65
CA PRO A 104 52.07 -5.05 10.64
C PRO A 104 52.03 -5.39 9.12
N SER A 105 51.82 -4.32 8.34
CA SER A 105 52.25 -4.04 6.94
C SER A 105 52.19 -5.11 5.85
N THR A 106 51.60 -4.78 4.69
CA THR A 106 52.31 -4.35 3.45
C THR A 106 51.30 -3.68 2.49
N GLN A 107 51.67 -2.64 1.73
CA GLN A 107 50.92 -2.22 0.51
C GLN A 107 51.37 -3.04 -0.72
N PRO A 108 50.64 -3.03 -1.84
CA PRO A 108 50.89 -1.99 -2.83
C PRO A 108 49.62 -1.42 -3.51
N SER A 109 49.83 -0.29 -4.20
CA SER A 109 48.84 0.47 -4.98
C SER A 109 48.44 -0.20 -6.29
N SER A 110 47.29 0.22 -6.85
CA SER A 110 47.19 0.51 -8.28
C SER A 110 46.04 1.49 -8.55
N ASP A 111 46.35 2.59 -9.22
CA ASP A 111 45.40 3.62 -9.65
C ASP A 111 44.42 3.08 -10.70
N ASN A 112 43.23 3.69 -10.80
CA ASN A 112 42.83 4.19 -12.11
C ASN A 112 41.84 5.36 -12.06
N VAL A 113 42.09 6.34 -12.93
CA VAL A 113 41.33 7.58 -13.08
C VAL A 113 40.43 7.45 -14.30
N PHE A 114 39.15 7.84 -14.20
CA PHE A 114 38.48 8.46 -15.35
C PHE A 114 37.35 9.40 -14.93
N SER A 115 37.53 10.69 -15.24
CA SER A 115 36.46 11.69 -15.25
C SER A 115 35.89 11.79 -16.65
N SER A 116 34.61 12.12 -16.78
CA SER A 116 34.10 12.84 -17.96
C SER A 116 32.92 13.72 -17.56
N GLU A 117 33.05 15.00 -17.89
CA GLU A 117 32.18 16.11 -17.55
C GLU A 117 31.63 16.72 -18.85
N SER A 118 30.38 17.22 -18.83
CA SER A 118 29.81 18.22 -19.76
C SER A 118 28.47 18.66 -19.12
N GLN A 119 28.23 19.89 -18.62
CA GLN A 119 28.39 21.25 -19.19
C GLN A 119 27.68 21.44 -20.54
N SER A 120 27.05 22.57 -20.89
CA SER A 120 26.82 23.90 -20.23
C SER A 120 25.65 24.62 -20.99
N THR A 121 25.17 25.87 -20.78
CA THR A 121 25.64 27.08 -20.06
C THR A 121 24.47 28.06 -19.80
N ALA A 122 24.54 28.91 -18.75
CA ALA A 122 24.14 30.34 -18.70
C ALA A 122 22.65 30.78 -18.86
N THR A 123 22.15 31.89 -18.27
CA THR A 123 22.72 33.05 -17.51
C THR A 123 21.64 33.54 -16.48
N GLY A 124 21.81 34.51 -15.56
CA GLY A 124 22.85 35.53 -15.34
C GLY A 124 22.66 36.35 -14.03
N ASN A 125 22.92 37.67 -14.07
CA ASN A 125 23.25 38.53 -12.90
C ASN A 125 22.18 39.64 -12.64
N THR A 126 22.06 40.34 -11.49
CA THR A 126 23.10 41.17 -10.79
C THR A 126 22.64 41.71 -9.41
N GLY A 127 23.52 41.67 -8.38
CA GLY A 127 23.60 42.57 -7.17
C GLY A 127 22.44 42.63 -6.14
N GLU A 128 22.60 43.03 -4.87
CA GLU A 128 23.77 43.15 -3.96
C GLU A 128 23.30 43.33 -2.47
N ILE A 129 24.11 42.91 -1.47
CA ILE A 129 24.11 43.20 0.00
C ILE A 129 22.87 42.94 0.91
N ASP A 130 22.98 41.97 1.84
CA ASP A 130 23.10 42.14 3.32
C ASP A 130 22.27 41.20 4.28
N VAL A 131 22.91 40.87 5.42
CA VAL A 131 22.46 40.22 6.69
C VAL A 131 21.81 38.80 6.64
N PRO A 132 22.38 37.79 7.36
CA PRO A 132 21.80 36.45 7.46
C PRO A 132 20.93 36.22 8.73
N PRO A 133 19.66 35.82 8.60
CA PRO A 133 18.92 35.17 9.68
C PRO A 133 19.19 33.65 9.67
N ILE A 134 19.63 33.10 10.79
CA ILE A 134 19.82 31.64 10.97
C ILE A 134 18.44 30.97 11.01
N THR A 135 17.94 30.58 9.84
CA THR A 135 16.75 29.73 9.73
C THR A 135 17.20 28.33 9.35
N MET A 136 17.12 27.43 10.33
CA MET A 136 17.40 26.01 10.17
C MET A 136 16.62 25.47 8.95
N PRO A 137 17.26 24.76 7.99
CA PRO A 137 16.51 24.09 6.95
C PRO A 137 15.73 22.95 7.60
N SER A 138 14.45 23.22 7.87
CA SER A 138 13.45 22.21 8.19
C SER A 138 13.43 21.22 7.05
N LYS A 139 14.22 20.15 7.17
CA LYS A 139 14.21 19.01 6.26
C LYS A 139 12.82 18.40 6.35
N SER A 140 11.94 18.85 5.46
CA SER A 140 10.68 18.19 5.17
C SER A 140 11.00 16.71 4.96
N LEU A 141 10.53 15.88 5.89
CA LEU A 141 10.55 14.45 5.73
C LEU A 141 9.54 14.12 4.65
N TYR A 142 9.97 14.24 3.39
CA TYR A 142 9.31 13.61 2.26
C TYR A 142 9.38 12.09 2.48
N VAL A 143 8.46 11.59 3.30
CA VAL A 143 8.01 10.22 3.23
C VAL A 143 7.51 10.06 1.81
N LYS A 144 8.31 9.41 0.97
CA LYS A 144 7.82 8.87 -0.29
C LYS A 144 6.81 7.80 0.09
N HIS A 145 5.56 8.22 0.24
CA HIS A 145 4.41 7.36 0.03
C HIS A 145 4.61 6.71 -1.34
N GLU A 146 5.06 5.46 -1.31
CA GLU A 146 4.99 4.57 -2.45
C GLU A 146 3.55 4.62 -2.93
N LYS A 147 3.34 5.12 -4.15
CA LYS A 147 1.98 5.24 -4.67
C LYS A 147 1.36 3.84 -4.64
N PRO A 148 0.12 3.68 -4.15
CA PRO A 148 -0.57 2.42 -4.34
C PRO A 148 -0.51 2.08 -5.83
N ILE A 149 -0.18 0.83 -6.15
CA ILE A 149 -0.16 0.36 -7.53
C ILE A 149 -1.63 0.23 -7.95
N LEU A 150 -2.22 1.35 -8.32
CA LEU A 150 -3.58 1.44 -8.82
C LEU A 150 -3.64 0.67 -10.14
N PRO A 151 -4.62 -0.24 -10.33
CA PRO A 151 -4.78 -0.93 -11.60
C PRO A 151 -5.09 0.08 -12.70
N THR A 152 -4.33 0.04 -13.81
CA THR A 152 -4.55 0.95 -14.94
C THR A 152 -5.71 0.48 -15.81
N PHE A 153 -6.75 1.28 -15.93
CA PHE A 153 -7.92 0.99 -16.75
C PHE A 153 -7.80 1.57 -18.17
N TYR A 154 -7.71 0.68 -19.17
CA TYR A 154 -7.53 1.04 -20.58
C TYR A 154 -8.84 1.07 -21.40
N GLY A 155 -10.03 1.11 -20.77
CA GLY A 155 -11.31 1.19 -21.49
C GLY A 155 -12.00 -0.16 -21.76
N ASP A 156 -11.45 -1.28 -21.26
CA ASP A 156 -12.09 -2.61 -21.38
C ASP A 156 -13.35 -2.67 -20.50
N VAL A 157 -14.53 -2.53 -21.11
CA VAL A 157 -15.85 -2.50 -20.43
C VAL A 157 -16.06 -3.69 -19.49
N ARG A 158 -15.48 -4.86 -19.79
CA ARG A 158 -15.58 -6.06 -18.94
C ARG A 158 -14.84 -5.92 -17.60
N LYS A 159 -13.84 -5.04 -17.55
CA LYS A 159 -13.02 -4.77 -16.37
C LYS A 159 -13.45 -3.50 -15.62
N TYR A 160 -14.42 -2.74 -16.13
CA TYR A 160 -14.80 -1.45 -15.56
C TYR A 160 -15.26 -1.54 -14.10
N PHE A 161 -16.15 -2.48 -13.77
CA PHE A 161 -16.63 -2.65 -12.40
C PHE A 161 -15.54 -3.13 -11.43
N ILE A 162 -14.64 -4.01 -11.88
CA ILE A 162 -13.49 -4.47 -11.10
C ILE A 162 -12.58 -3.28 -10.79
N PHE A 163 -12.19 -2.52 -11.82
CA PHE A 163 -11.40 -1.29 -11.66
C PHE A 163 -12.05 -0.28 -10.73
N LYS A 164 -13.37 -0.04 -10.86
CA LYS A 164 -14.11 0.89 -10.00
C LYS A 164 -14.04 0.47 -8.53
N SER A 165 -14.25 -0.82 -8.24
CA SER A 165 -14.16 -1.38 -6.88
C SER A 165 -12.73 -1.32 -6.32
N ASP A 166 -11.74 -1.78 -7.09
CA ASP A 166 -10.33 -1.78 -6.71
C ASP A 166 -9.83 -0.36 -6.43
N PHE A 167 -10.21 0.60 -7.28
CA PHE A 167 -9.88 2.00 -7.10
C PHE A 167 -10.50 2.55 -5.82
N GLN A 168 -11.80 2.32 -5.59
CA GLN A 168 -12.50 2.81 -4.40
C GLN A 168 -11.82 2.32 -3.10
N HIS A 169 -11.50 1.03 -3.00
CA HIS A 169 -10.75 0.51 -1.85
C HIS A 169 -9.32 1.07 -1.75
N ALA A 170 -8.61 1.19 -2.88
CA ALA A 170 -7.26 1.75 -2.88
C ALA A 170 -7.22 3.24 -2.49
N ILE A 171 -8.32 3.99 -2.66
CA ILE A 171 -8.40 5.40 -2.27
C ILE A 171 -9.17 5.70 -0.98
N GLU A 172 -9.75 4.67 -0.33
CA GLU A 172 -10.59 4.77 0.87
C GLU A 172 -9.91 5.51 2.05
N HIS A 173 -8.57 5.56 2.05
CA HIS A 173 -7.77 6.23 3.07
C HIS A 173 -7.26 7.65 2.69
N TYR A 174 -7.50 8.14 1.46
CA TYR A 174 -7.08 9.49 1.04
C TYR A 174 -8.13 10.56 1.36
N ARG A 175 -7.79 11.46 2.29
CA ARG A 175 -8.71 12.46 2.86
C ARG A 175 -9.09 13.66 1.97
N SER A 176 -8.81 13.64 0.66
CA SER A 176 -8.94 14.81 -0.22
C SER A 176 -9.47 14.43 -1.60
N GLU A 177 -10.61 15.02 -1.96
CA GLU A 177 -11.26 14.83 -3.27
C GLU A 177 -10.35 15.28 -4.44
N ARG A 178 -9.53 16.31 -4.20
CA ARG A 178 -8.59 16.84 -5.20
C ARG A 178 -7.41 15.91 -5.46
N ASP A 179 -7.01 15.12 -4.46
CA ASP A 179 -5.98 14.08 -4.62
C ASP A 179 -6.59 12.82 -5.22
N ALA A 180 -7.81 12.44 -4.79
CA ALA A 180 -8.57 11.32 -5.36
C ALA A 180 -8.79 11.47 -6.88
N ILE A 181 -9.13 12.66 -7.38
CA ILE A 181 -9.32 12.90 -8.83
C ILE A 181 -7.98 12.93 -9.60
N ALA A 182 -6.87 13.26 -8.94
CA ALA A 182 -5.53 13.15 -9.52
C ALA A 182 -5.06 11.69 -9.59
N PHE A 183 -5.35 10.90 -8.56
CA PHE A 183 -5.13 9.45 -8.56
C PHE A 183 -5.99 8.76 -9.64
N LEU A 184 -7.27 9.13 -9.77
CA LEU A 184 -8.16 8.62 -10.81
C LEU A 184 -7.55 8.82 -12.19
N ARG A 185 -7.20 10.08 -12.55
CA ARG A 185 -6.49 10.38 -13.81
C ARG A 185 -5.23 9.54 -14.03
N SER A 186 -4.42 9.32 -12.98
CA SER A 186 -3.19 8.52 -13.11
C SER A 186 -3.42 7.02 -13.27
N SER A 187 -4.61 6.53 -12.93
CA SER A 187 -5.04 5.13 -13.10
C SER A 187 -5.84 4.88 -14.38
N LEU A 188 -6.05 5.89 -15.22
CA LEU A 188 -6.73 5.75 -16.50
C LEU A 188 -5.71 5.70 -17.66
N GLY A 189 -5.98 4.83 -18.63
CA GLY A 189 -5.35 4.85 -19.95
C GLY A 189 -5.77 6.09 -20.75
N PRO A 190 -5.14 6.34 -21.92
CA PRO A 190 -5.30 7.59 -22.65
C PRO A 190 -6.75 7.89 -23.05
N GLU A 191 -7.48 6.89 -23.55
CA GLU A 191 -8.88 7.04 -23.99
C GLU A 191 -9.85 7.34 -22.83
N PRO A 192 -9.90 6.55 -21.73
CA PRO A 192 -10.70 6.92 -20.56
C PRO A 192 -10.29 8.24 -19.89
N ALA A 193 -8.99 8.59 -19.91
CA ALA A 193 -8.50 9.82 -19.29
C ALA A 193 -8.99 11.09 -20.02
N ILE A 194 -9.09 11.07 -21.35
CA ILE A 194 -9.60 12.18 -22.17
C ILE A 194 -11.06 12.51 -21.79
N LEU A 195 -11.89 11.49 -21.54
CA LEU A 195 -13.30 11.68 -21.18
C LEU A 195 -13.50 12.52 -19.91
N ILE A 196 -12.57 12.45 -18.95
CA ILE A 196 -12.62 13.22 -17.70
C ILE A 196 -11.60 14.38 -17.65
N GLU A 197 -10.87 14.65 -18.73
CA GLU A 197 -9.76 15.63 -18.76
C GLU A 197 -10.21 17.01 -18.27
N ARG A 198 -11.40 17.45 -18.68
CA ARG A 198 -11.97 18.76 -18.34
C ARG A 198 -12.53 18.86 -16.91
N ILE A 199 -12.67 17.74 -16.20
CA ILE A 199 -13.29 17.68 -14.86
C ILE A 199 -12.17 17.70 -13.81
N THR A 200 -11.69 18.88 -13.42
CA THR A 200 -10.47 19.00 -12.58
C THR A 200 -10.71 18.91 -11.07
N THR A 201 -11.96 19.06 -10.61
CA THR A 201 -12.28 19.21 -9.17
C THR A 201 -13.36 18.27 -8.63
N ASP A 202 -14.26 17.76 -9.48
CA ASP A 202 -15.43 16.99 -9.05
C ASP A 202 -15.24 15.49 -9.37
N LEU A 203 -15.00 14.69 -8.33
CA LEU A 203 -14.78 13.26 -8.47
C LEU A 203 -16.09 12.53 -8.85
N LYS A 204 -17.24 13.00 -8.36
CA LYS A 204 -18.55 12.38 -8.59
C LYS A 204 -18.99 12.55 -10.05
N THR A 205 -18.76 13.73 -10.64
CA THR A 205 -19.05 13.97 -12.06
C THR A 205 -18.08 13.19 -12.95
N ALA A 206 -16.79 13.08 -12.59
CA ALA A 206 -15.85 12.22 -13.32
C ALA A 206 -16.32 10.75 -13.35
N TRP A 207 -16.77 10.20 -12.22
CA TRP A 207 -17.34 8.85 -12.17
C TRP A 207 -18.61 8.69 -13.01
N LYS A 208 -19.53 9.66 -13.00
CA LYS A 208 -20.74 9.60 -13.84
C LYS A 208 -20.42 9.53 -15.34
N TYR A 209 -19.41 10.26 -15.81
CA TYR A 209 -18.97 10.19 -17.20
C TYR A 209 -18.36 8.82 -17.54
N LEU A 210 -17.53 8.24 -16.68
CA LEU A 210 -17.00 6.89 -16.87
C LEU A 210 -18.10 5.83 -16.85
N GLU A 211 -19.05 5.93 -15.92
CA GLU A 211 -20.16 5.00 -15.77
C GLU A 211 -21.12 5.03 -16.97
N HIS A 212 -21.34 6.20 -17.56
CA HIS A 212 -22.13 6.34 -18.78
C HIS A 212 -21.47 5.68 -20.01
N ASN A 213 -20.13 5.66 -20.08
CA ASN A 213 -19.40 5.13 -21.25
C ASN A 213 -18.98 3.66 -21.09
N TYR A 214 -18.71 3.19 -19.87
CA TYR A 214 -18.16 1.85 -19.61
C TYR A 214 -19.00 0.99 -18.64
N GLY A 215 -19.96 1.60 -17.92
CA GLY A 215 -20.81 0.92 -16.93
C GLY A 215 -22.20 0.53 -17.42
N ASP A 216 -22.58 0.89 -18.66
CA ASP A 216 -23.87 0.46 -19.21
C ASP A 216 -23.85 -1.03 -19.55
N LEU A 217 -24.70 -1.80 -18.88
CA LEU A 217 -24.87 -3.24 -19.08
C LEU A 217 -25.17 -3.62 -20.54
N ARG A 218 -25.78 -2.71 -21.33
CA ARG A 218 -26.03 -2.92 -22.76
C ARG A 218 -24.72 -2.97 -23.55
N ILE A 219 -23.82 -2.02 -23.31
CA ILE A 219 -22.49 -1.98 -23.96
C ILE A 219 -21.68 -3.25 -23.61
N ILE A 220 -21.79 -3.71 -22.36
CA ILE A 220 -21.15 -4.96 -21.92
C ILE A 220 -21.78 -6.18 -22.59
N SER A 221 -23.12 -6.24 -22.68
CA SER A 221 -23.87 -7.30 -23.37
C SER A 221 -23.53 -7.37 -24.86
N ASP A 222 -23.48 -6.21 -25.54
CA ASP A 222 -23.12 -6.10 -26.95
C ASP A 222 -21.67 -6.55 -27.17
N THR A 223 -20.76 -6.18 -26.27
CA THR A 223 -19.36 -6.61 -26.29
C THR A 223 -19.23 -8.13 -26.13
N ILE A 224 -19.97 -8.74 -25.19
CA ILE A 224 -19.98 -10.20 -24.98
C ILE A 224 -20.60 -10.92 -26.18
N SER A 225 -21.67 -10.37 -26.76
CA SER A 225 -22.34 -10.94 -27.94
C SER A 225 -21.44 -10.90 -29.18
N ALA A 226 -20.75 -9.77 -29.41
CA ALA A 226 -19.77 -9.63 -30.48
C ALA A 226 -18.49 -10.46 -30.26
N ASP A 227 -18.17 -10.85 -29.01
CA ASP A 227 -17.13 -11.84 -28.73
C ASP A 227 -17.66 -13.25 -29.06
N LEU A 228 -18.89 -13.58 -28.65
CA LEU A 228 -19.56 -14.85 -28.94
C LEU A 228 -19.65 -15.13 -30.44
N GLU A 229 -19.97 -14.13 -31.26
CA GLU A 229 -19.97 -14.23 -32.73
C GLU A 229 -18.59 -14.50 -33.35
N LYS A 230 -17.50 -14.10 -32.67
CA LYS A 230 -16.11 -14.40 -33.11
C LYS A 230 -15.67 -15.81 -32.76
N PHE A 231 -16.32 -16.48 -31.81
CA PHE A 231 -16.08 -17.90 -31.56
C PHE A 231 -16.64 -18.71 -32.74
N LYS A 232 -15.78 -18.96 -33.72
CA LYS A 232 -16.08 -19.84 -34.85
C LYS A 232 -16.61 -21.17 -34.29
N PRO A 233 -17.81 -21.63 -34.70
CA PRO A 233 -18.30 -22.95 -34.32
C PRO A 233 -17.25 -24.00 -34.66
N LEU A 234 -17.01 -24.94 -33.75
CA LEU A 234 -16.16 -26.09 -34.04
C LEU A 234 -16.72 -26.77 -35.29
N GLN A 235 -15.94 -26.80 -36.37
CA GLN A 235 -16.35 -27.53 -37.57
C GLN A 235 -16.46 -29.00 -37.16
N SER A 236 -17.66 -29.57 -37.29
CA SER A 236 -17.93 -30.99 -37.08
C SER A 236 -17.37 -31.83 -38.23
N HIS A 237 -16.05 -31.76 -38.41
CA HIS A 237 -15.32 -32.63 -39.31
C HIS A 237 -14.72 -33.76 -38.47
N ASP A 238 -15.09 -34.99 -38.83
CA ASP A 238 -14.65 -36.25 -38.22
C ASP A 238 -15.21 -36.61 -36.82
N ASP A 239 -16.53 -36.50 -36.66
CA ASP A 239 -17.26 -37.53 -35.91
C ASP A 239 -17.20 -38.86 -36.68
N GLN A 240 -16.07 -39.57 -36.59
CA GLN A 240 -15.88 -40.91 -37.12
C GLN A 240 -16.50 -41.92 -36.13
N PRO A 241 -17.58 -42.65 -36.48
CA PRO A 241 -18.23 -43.60 -35.58
C PRO A 241 -17.48 -44.94 -35.59
N VAL A 242 -16.25 -44.92 -35.06
CA VAL A 242 -15.42 -46.11 -34.87
C VAL A 242 -15.32 -46.39 -33.35
N ILE A 243 -15.14 -47.66 -32.95
CA ILE A 243 -14.95 -48.15 -31.57
C ILE A 243 -16.09 -47.97 -30.51
N TRP A 244 -17.36 -48.11 -30.90
CA TRP A 244 -18.42 -48.54 -29.95
C TRP A 244 -19.10 -49.87 -30.34
N SER A 245 -19.24 -50.17 -31.63
CA SER A 245 -19.84 -51.44 -32.10
C SER A 245 -19.01 -52.68 -31.75
N THR A 246 -17.68 -52.59 -31.76
CA THR A 246 -16.78 -53.74 -31.52
C THR A 246 -16.71 -54.20 -30.06
N LEU A 247 -17.20 -53.40 -29.10
CA LEU A 247 -17.14 -53.74 -27.67
C LEU A 247 -18.41 -54.40 -27.12
N PHE A 248 -19.55 -54.31 -27.85
CA PHE A 248 -20.81 -54.89 -27.38
C PHE A 248 -21.03 -56.34 -27.87
N GLN A 249 -20.41 -56.74 -28.99
CA GLN A 249 -20.60 -58.07 -29.59
C GLN A 249 -19.93 -59.21 -28.80
N SER A 250 -18.94 -58.94 -27.95
CA SER A 250 -18.17 -59.95 -27.21
C SER A 250 -18.77 -60.35 -25.85
N ARG A 251 -19.98 -59.89 -25.51
CA ARG A 251 -20.62 -60.17 -24.20
C ARG A 251 -21.90 -61.00 -24.28
N THR A 252 -22.20 -61.59 -25.43
CA THR A 252 -23.36 -62.49 -25.63
C THR A 252 -22.97 -63.75 -26.43
N SER A 253 -22.07 -64.55 -25.86
CA SER A 253 -21.83 -65.95 -26.26
C SER A 253 -21.38 -66.78 -25.05
N CYS A 254 -22.37 -67.19 -24.27
CA CYS A 254 -22.39 -68.39 -23.43
C CYS A 254 -23.72 -69.07 -23.69
#